data_AF-A0A239BPR6-F1
#
_entry.id   AF-A0A239BPR6-F1
#
_cell.length_a   1.000
_cell.length_b   1.000
_cell.length_c   1.000
_cell.angle_alpha   90.00
_cell.angle_beta   90.00
_cell.angle_gamma   90.00
#
_symmetry.space_group_name_H-M   'P 1'
#
loop_
_entity.id
_entity.type
_entity.pdbx_description
1 polymer ?
#
loop_
_entity_poly.entity_id
_entity_poly.type
_entity_poly.pdbx_seq_one_letter_code
_entity_poly.pdbx_strand_id
1 'polypeptide(L)'
;MMTLFWIAAGFAALLAAGWVMRFAGQMATGNKPAFRDMSLAVAFGYVLGVAVIVFAVWYYFQPAVTEQGMAVAGVLFFRWAVQGFAIFAIVAWIFRFFGRMVGSAGTKKLFRQMPLTAAFGLLVILIYAVLAIFAGAIAPYGQAEVFDQVNALPGGNAATGGNPAHLLGTDQIGRDLLSRLIYGAQNTVGIAFATTCLAFFLGGTFGFLAAVAQGWFDQILSRSVDVLMAIPSLIFALLLMTIASAWAGSEKWLLTIYMVLIIAVIDSTRVFRLARAVGMNIVVMDYIEAAKLRGEGLPYLIFREILPNAMAPLLAEFGLRFCFVFLTIASLSFLGVGIQPPLADWGTMVRDLAQFINFAAFSPLTAALPLMAAGAIALLTVAVNFVVDWMLQRSSGLKE
;
A
#
# COMPACT_ATOMS: atom_id res chain seq x y z
N MET A 1 31.13 -12.74 -11.04
CA MET A 1 32.39 -12.28 -10.40
C MET A 1 32.78 -10.87 -10.88
N MET A 2 32.80 -10.61 -12.20
CA MET A 2 33.15 -9.29 -12.77
C MET A 2 32.17 -8.15 -12.43
N THR A 3 30.87 -8.41 -12.37
CA THR A 3 29.85 -7.42 -11.96
C THR A 3 29.99 -6.95 -10.51
N LEU A 4 30.26 -7.88 -9.58
CA LEU A 4 30.49 -7.57 -8.17
C LEU A 4 31.74 -6.70 -7.97
N PHE A 5 32.79 -6.93 -8.75
CA PHE A 5 33.99 -6.09 -8.74
C PHE A 5 33.67 -4.65 -9.15
N TRP A 6 32.92 -4.44 -10.24
CA TRP A 6 32.52 -3.10 -10.68
C TRP A 6 31.61 -2.38 -9.69
N ILE A 7 30.70 -3.11 -9.03
CA ILE A 7 29.88 -2.55 -7.97
C ILE A 7 30.77 -2.11 -6.80
N ALA A 8 31.66 -2.98 -6.32
CA ALA A 8 32.57 -2.66 -5.22
C ALA A 8 33.51 -1.49 -5.56
N ALA A 9 34.05 -1.46 -6.78
CA ALA A 9 34.88 -0.36 -7.28
C ALA A 9 34.09 0.96 -7.35
N GLY A 10 32.82 0.92 -7.77
CA GLY A 10 31.93 2.08 -7.77
C GLY A 10 31.70 2.63 -6.36
N PHE A 11 31.42 1.76 -5.37
CA PHE A 11 31.29 2.18 -3.97
C PHE A 11 32.59 2.76 -3.41
N ALA A 12 33.74 2.15 -3.71
CA ALA A 12 35.04 2.68 -3.30
C ALA A 12 35.33 4.06 -3.92
N ALA A 13 35.00 4.26 -5.19
CA ALA A 13 35.13 5.55 -5.87
C ALA A 13 34.21 6.62 -5.25
N LEU A 14 32.97 6.28 -4.90
CA LEU A 14 32.04 7.18 -4.22
C LEU A 14 32.52 7.55 -2.80
N LEU A 15 33.10 6.60 -2.07
CA LEU A 15 33.71 6.86 -0.75
C LEU A 15 34.92 7.79 -0.86
N ALA A 16 35.79 7.56 -1.85
CA ALA A 16 36.92 8.44 -2.14
C ALA A 16 36.44 9.84 -2.52
N ALA A 17 35.43 9.95 -3.38
CA ALA A 17 34.83 11.23 -3.77
C ALA A 17 34.17 11.95 -2.59
N GLY A 18 33.51 11.24 -1.68
CA GLY A 18 32.98 11.79 -0.42
C GLY A 18 34.08 12.37 0.47
N TRP A 19 35.21 11.66 0.59
CA TRP A 19 36.38 12.15 1.32
C TRP A 19 36.97 13.41 0.67
N VAL A 20 37.14 13.41 -0.65
CA VAL A 20 37.65 14.57 -1.42
C VAL A 20 36.70 15.77 -1.29
N MET A 21 35.40 15.57 -1.41
CA MET A 21 34.38 16.63 -1.26
C MET A 21 34.49 17.30 0.11
N ARG A 22 34.61 16.51 1.18
CA ARG A 22 34.78 17.02 2.55
C ARG A 22 36.08 17.82 2.68
N PHE A 23 37.19 17.26 2.20
CA PHE A 23 38.51 17.89 2.30
C PHE A 23 38.57 19.21 1.51
N ALA A 24 38.09 19.20 0.27
CA ALA A 24 38.00 20.40 -0.58
C ALA A 24 37.07 21.45 0.04
N GLY A 25 35.94 21.04 0.62
CA GLY A 25 35.02 21.93 1.32
C GLY A 25 35.66 22.61 2.54
N GLN A 26 36.47 21.89 3.30
CA GLN A 26 37.24 22.45 4.43
C GLN A 26 38.26 23.50 3.96
N MET A 27 39.00 23.22 2.89
CA MET A 27 39.98 24.16 2.32
C MET A 27 39.32 25.41 1.73
N ALA A 28 38.24 25.25 0.96
CA ALA A 28 37.58 26.35 0.25
C ALA A 28 36.78 27.29 1.16
N THR A 29 36.26 26.79 2.29
CA THR A 29 35.40 27.58 3.19
C THR A 29 36.11 28.12 4.42
N GLY A 30 37.42 27.91 4.56
CA GLY A 30 38.16 28.28 5.77
C GLY A 30 37.73 27.45 6.99
N ASN A 31 37.48 26.16 6.79
CA ASN A 31 37.12 25.20 7.83
C ASN A 31 35.80 25.48 8.57
N LYS A 32 34.74 25.85 7.84
CA LYS A 32 33.41 26.03 8.44
C LYS A 32 32.92 24.74 9.12
N PRO A 33 32.14 24.84 10.23
CA PRO A 33 31.63 23.69 10.97
C PRO A 33 30.91 22.66 10.09
N ALA A 34 30.17 23.13 9.07
CA ALA A 34 29.42 22.28 8.14
C ALA A 34 30.28 21.24 7.39
N PHE A 35 31.55 21.50 7.11
CA PHE A 35 32.46 20.54 6.45
C PHE A 35 33.47 19.91 7.43
N ARG A 36 33.81 20.62 8.51
CA ARG A 36 34.67 20.12 9.58
C ARG A 36 34.03 18.95 10.31
N ASP A 37 32.79 19.15 10.76
CA ASP A 37 32.07 18.23 11.65
C ASP A 37 31.26 17.17 10.87
N MET A 38 31.26 17.25 9.53
CA MET A 38 30.62 16.27 8.65
C MET A 38 31.31 14.90 8.74
N SER A 39 30.56 13.86 9.06
CA SER A 39 31.07 12.49 9.04
C SER A 39 31.29 12.01 7.59
N LEU A 40 32.19 11.03 7.41
CA LEU A 40 32.44 10.44 6.09
C LEU A 40 31.18 9.77 5.52
N ALA A 41 30.32 9.21 6.37
CA ALA A 41 29.04 8.63 5.97
C ALA A 41 28.08 9.68 5.39
N VAL A 42 28.02 10.88 6.00
CA VAL A 42 27.19 11.99 5.49
C VAL A 42 27.76 12.52 4.17
N ALA A 43 29.07 12.70 4.07
CA ALA A 43 29.73 13.14 2.83
C ALA A 43 29.52 12.12 1.69
N PHE A 44 29.68 10.83 1.98
CA PHE A 44 29.36 9.75 1.05
C PHE A 44 27.89 9.81 0.61
N GLY A 45 26.96 10.04 1.55
CA GLY A 45 25.53 10.18 1.25
C GLY A 45 25.22 11.29 0.26
N TYR A 46 25.83 12.47 0.43
CA TYR A 46 25.67 13.58 -0.54
C TYR A 46 26.23 13.22 -1.91
N VAL A 47 27.44 12.66 -1.97
CA VAL A 47 28.07 12.26 -3.23
C VAL A 47 27.28 11.17 -3.94
N LEU A 48 26.80 10.16 -3.21
CA LEU A 48 25.92 9.12 -3.74
C LEU A 48 24.62 9.74 -4.27
N GLY A 49 24.01 10.68 -3.54
CA GLY A 49 22.80 11.36 -3.97
C GLY A 49 22.99 12.12 -5.30
N VAL A 50 24.08 12.87 -5.42
CA VAL A 50 24.43 13.57 -6.68
C VAL A 50 24.70 12.56 -7.79
N ALA A 51 25.46 11.49 -7.53
CA ALA A 51 25.76 10.46 -8.52
C ALA A 51 24.48 9.77 -9.04
N VAL A 52 23.53 9.48 -8.15
CA VAL A 52 22.22 8.91 -8.53
C VAL A 52 21.42 9.89 -9.38
N ILE A 53 21.42 11.20 -9.06
CA ILE A 53 20.73 12.21 -9.87
C ILE A 53 21.38 12.33 -11.26
N VAL A 54 22.71 12.41 -11.33
CA VAL A 54 23.45 12.49 -12.60
C VAL A 54 23.19 11.24 -13.43
N PHE A 55 23.22 10.05 -12.82
CA PHE A 55 22.90 8.79 -13.47
C PHE A 55 21.45 8.77 -13.96
N ALA A 56 20.50 9.21 -13.15
CA ALA A 56 19.09 9.30 -13.53
C ALA A 56 18.86 10.22 -14.73
N VAL A 57 19.49 11.39 -14.74
CA VAL A 57 19.42 12.33 -15.88
C VAL A 57 20.05 11.70 -17.12
N TRP A 58 21.26 11.15 -16.99
CA TRP A 58 21.94 10.48 -18.10
C TRP A 58 21.12 9.31 -18.66
N TYR A 59 20.56 8.47 -17.79
CA TYR A 59 19.76 7.29 -18.15
C TYR A 59 18.43 7.68 -18.80
N TYR A 60 17.81 8.78 -18.35
CA TYR A 60 16.61 9.34 -18.98
C TYR A 60 16.86 9.69 -20.45
N PHE A 61 18.02 10.24 -20.78
CA PHE A 61 18.37 10.65 -22.15
C PHE A 61 18.96 9.54 -23.03
N GLN A 62 19.12 8.31 -22.52
CA GLN A 62 19.57 7.18 -23.34
C GLN A 62 18.56 6.83 -24.45
N PRO A 63 19.00 6.28 -25.58
CA PRO A 63 18.09 5.85 -26.65
C PRO A 63 17.14 4.76 -26.14
N ALA A 64 15.84 4.99 -26.37
CA ALA A 64 14.78 4.08 -25.95
C ALA A 64 14.51 2.94 -26.96
N VAL A 65 15.16 2.99 -28.11
CA VAL A 65 15.07 2.01 -29.20
C VAL A 65 16.48 1.69 -29.65
N THR A 66 16.76 0.41 -29.88
CA THR A 66 18.05 -0.06 -30.42
C THR A 66 18.15 0.28 -31.91
N GLU A 67 19.35 0.16 -32.47
CA GLU A 67 19.59 0.33 -33.92
C GLU A 67 18.75 -0.63 -34.79
N GLN A 68 18.33 -1.76 -34.22
CA GLN A 68 17.49 -2.77 -34.86
C GLN A 68 15.98 -2.50 -34.70
N GLY A 69 15.60 -1.34 -34.14
CA GLY A 69 14.20 -0.97 -33.93
C GLY A 69 13.53 -1.63 -32.73
N MET A 70 14.26 -2.38 -31.88
CA MET A 70 13.71 -3.02 -30.69
C MET A 70 13.70 -2.07 -29.49
N ALA A 71 12.70 -2.20 -28.62
CA ALA A 71 12.57 -1.33 -27.46
C ALA A 71 13.61 -1.66 -26.38
N VAL A 72 14.25 -0.61 -25.84
CA VAL A 72 15.07 -0.72 -24.62
C VAL A 72 14.15 -0.54 -23.41
N ALA A 73 13.55 -1.65 -22.98
CA ALA A 73 12.52 -1.68 -21.95
C ALA A 73 12.90 -0.91 -20.67
N GLY A 74 14.14 -1.07 -20.18
CA GLY A 74 14.61 -0.38 -18.97
C GLY A 74 14.55 1.14 -19.07
N VAL A 75 14.97 1.71 -20.20
CA VAL A 75 14.96 3.16 -20.44
C VAL A 75 13.51 3.66 -20.59
N LEU A 76 12.65 2.91 -21.29
CA LEU A 76 11.24 3.25 -21.45
C LEU A 76 10.50 3.28 -20.12
N PHE A 77 10.60 2.20 -19.32
CA PHE A 77 9.95 2.14 -18.02
C PHE A 77 10.48 3.20 -17.07
N PHE A 78 11.78 3.51 -17.11
CA PHE A 78 12.35 4.59 -16.33
C PHE A 78 11.79 5.97 -16.73
N ARG A 79 11.69 6.25 -18.04
CA ARG A 79 11.05 7.48 -18.54
C ARG A 79 9.61 7.59 -18.09
N TRP A 80 8.83 6.50 -18.21
CA TRP A 80 7.45 6.46 -17.75
C TRP A 80 7.33 6.67 -16.25
N ALA A 81 8.23 6.11 -15.44
CA ALA A 81 8.26 6.32 -14.00
C ALA A 81 8.54 7.79 -13.64
N VAL A 82 9.55 8.41 -14.28
CA VAL A 82 9.89 9.83 -14.07
C VAL A 82 8.74 10.75 -14.50
N GLN A 83 8.16 10.51 -15.67
CA GLN A 83 7.01 11.27 -16.18
C GLN A 83 5.78 11.09 -15.28
N GLY A 84 5.49 9.85 -14.88
CA GLY A 84 4.40 9.53 -13.97
C GLY A 84 4.55 10.24 -12.62
N PHE A 85 5.75 10.21 -12.02
CA PHE A 85 6.04 10.94 -10.78
C PHE A 85 5.81 12.45 -10.93
N ALA A 86 6.30 13.06 -12.01
CA ALA A 86 6.10 14.48 -12.29
C ALA A 86 4.61 14.82 -12.46
N ILE A 87 3.88 14.03 -13.25
CA ILE A 87 2.44 14.19 -13.47
C ILE A 87 1.69 14.09 -12.14
N PHE A 88 1.94 13.05 -11.35
CA PHE A 88 1.29 12.86 -10.06
C PHE A 88 1.59 13.98 -9.07
N ALA A 89 2.82 14.51 -9.04
CA ALA A 89 3.17 15.65 -8.20
C ALA A 89 2.43 16.93 -8.62
N ILE A 90 2.34 17.20 -9.93
CA ILE A 90 1.60 18.34 -10.49
C ILE A 90 0.11 18.20 -10.16
N VAL A 91 -0.48 17.03 -10.42
CA VAL A 91 -1.89 16.75 -10.15
C VAL A 91 -2.21 16.89 -8.66
N ALA A 92 -1.36 16.36 -7.78
CA ALA A 92 -1.51 16.53 -6.33
C ALA A 92 -1.42 17.99 -5.89
N TRP A 93 -0.52 18.77 -6.50
CA TRP A 93 -0.39 20.19 -6.24
C TRP A 93 -1.63 20.97 -6.67
N ILE A 94 -2.16 20.68 -7.87
CA ILE A 94 -3.41 21.25 -8.38
C ILE A 94 -4.58 20.89 -7.46
N PHE A 95 -4.71 19.62 -7.07
CA PHE A 95 -5.76 19.16 -6.14
C PHE A 95 -5.70 19.89 -4.80
N ARG A 96 -4.50 20.01 -4.21
CA ARG A 96 -4.29 20.76 -2.97
C ARG A 96 -4.61 22.24 -3.14
N PHE A 97 -4.27 22.83 -4.28
CA PHE A 97 -4.56 24.24 -4.59
C PHE A 97 -6.06 24.49 -4.63
N PHE A 98 -6.82 23.69 -5.38
CA PHE A 98 -8.28 23.81 -5.44
C PHE A 98 -8.94 23.53 -4.07
N GLY A 99 -8.47 22.54 -3.32
CA GLY A 99 -8.99 22.23 -1.98
C GLY A 99 -8.80 23.37 -0.96
N ARG A 100 -7.86 24.29 -1.19
CA ARG A 100 -7.71 25.52 -0.37
C ARG A 100 -8.71 26.61 -0.74
N MET A 101 -9.26 26.59 -1.95
CA MET A 101 -10.17 27.61 -2.48
C MET A 101 -11.64 27.20 -2.37
N VAL A 102 -11.94 25.91 -2.51
CA VAL A 102 -13.30 25.35 -2.59
C VAL A 102 -13.69 24.68 -1.26
N GLY A 103 -14.96 24.77 -0.87
CA GLY A 103 -15.53 24.06 0.29
C GLY A 103 -15.78 24.93 1.54
N SER A 104 -16.11 24.27 2.65
CA SER A 104 -16.39 24.92 3.94
C SER A 104 -15.10 25.48 4.58
N ALA A 105 -15.23 26.35 5.58
CA ALA A 105 -14.08 26.86 6.34
C ALA A 105 -13.23 25.73 6.95
N GLY A 106 -13.86 24.63 7.37
CA GLY A 106 -13.19 23.44 7.89
C GLY A 106 -12.36 22.72 6.84
N THR A 107 -12.93 22.47 5.65
CA THR A 107 -12.21 21.84 4.53
C THR A 107 -11.03 22.69 4.07
N LYS A 108 -11.21 24.01 3.96
CA LYS A 108 -10.12 24.93 3.60
C LYS A 108 -8.98 24.90 4.63
N LYS A 109 -9.31 24.86 5.92
CA LYS A 109 -8.32 24.73 7.00
C LYS A 109 -7.56 23.41 6.89
N LEU A 110 -8.25 22.31 6.58
CA LEU A 110 -7.67 20.98 6.39
C LEU A 110 -6.62 20.99 5.26
N PHE A 111 -6.99 21.48 4.07
CA PHE A 111 -6.08 21.52 2.90
C PHE A 111 -4.92 22.51 3.04
N ARG A 112 -5.03 23.51 3.92
CA ARG A 112 -3.91 24.40 4.27
C ARG A 112 -2.86 23.69 5.12
N GLN A 113 -3.29 22.83 6.05
CA GLN A 113 -2.42 22.09 6.96
C GLN A 113 -1.85 20.80 6.36
N MET A 114 -2.46 20.29 5.29
CA MET A 114 -2.05 19.05 4.65
C MET A 114 -0.75 19.22 3.83
N PRO A 115 0.28 18.37 4.01
CA PRO A 115 1.45 18.34 3.12
C PRO A 115 1.08 17.83 1.72
N LEU A 116 1.98 18.01 0.74
CA LEU A 116 1.72 17.58 -0.64
C LEU A 116 1.52 16.06 -0.75
N THR A 117 2.26 15.29 0.03
CA THR A 117 2.18 13.82 0.10
C THR A 117 0.79 13.35 0.58
N ALA A 118 0.26 13.94 1.64
CA ALA A 118 -1.08 13.61 2.13
C ALA A 118 -2.19 14.05 1.15
N ALA A 119 -2.00 15.17 0.44
CA ALA A 119 -2.94 15.60 -0.60
C ALA A 119 -2.97 14.63 -1.79
N PHE A 120 -1.79 14.16 -2.22
CA PHE A 120 -1.67 13.10 -3.20
C PHE A 120 -2.34 11.81 -2.73
N GLY A 121 -2.06 11.38 -1.49
CA GLY A 121 -2.65 10.18 -0.92
C GLY A 121 -4.18 10.24 -0.86
N LEU A 122 -4.72 11.36 -0.39
CA LEU A 122 -6.16 11.58 -0.34
C LEU A 122 -6.81 11.56 -1.74
N LEU A 123 -6.16 12.14 -2.74
CA LEU A 123 -6.64 12.12 -4.12
C LEU A 123 -6.68 10.69 -4.68
N VAL A 124 -5.60 9.92 -4.50
CA VAL A 124 -5.54 8.52 -4.96
C VAL A 124 -6.63 7.69 -4.30
N ILE A 125 -6.80 7.81 -2.97
CA ILE A 125 -7.86 7.11 -2.24
C ILE A 125 -9.24 7.49 -2.79
N LEU A 126 -9.47 8.78 -3.08
CA LEU A 126 -10.75 9.24 -3.64
C LEU A 126 -11.00 8.67 -5.04
N ILE A 127 -9.99 8.67 -5.92
CA ILE A 127 -10.09 8.07 -7.25
C ILE A 127 -10.43 6.58 -7.13
N TYR A 128 -9.74 5.86 -6.26
CA TYR A 128 -9.97 4.43 -6.06
C TYR A 128 -11.33 4.16 -5.46
N ALA A 129 -11.79 4.98 -4.52
CA ALA A 129 -13.14 4.88 -3.97
C ALA A 129 -14.21 5.09 -5.05
N VAL A 130 -14.04 6.07 -5.94
CA VAL A 130 -14.95 6.30 -7.07
C VAL A 130 -14.94 5.11 -8.03
N LEU A 131 -13.76 4.62 -8.42
CA LEU A 131 -13.64 3.45 -9.30
C LEU A 131 -14.24 2.20 -8.66
N ALA A 132 -14.03 1.98 -7.37
CA ALA A 132 -14.54 0.81 -6.64
C ALA A 132 -16.07 0.85 -6.48
N ILE A 133 -16.64 2.01 -6.10
CA ILE A 133 -18.08 2.15 -5.86
C ILE A 133 -18.86 2.14 -7.18
N PHE A 134 -18.35 2.80 -8.21
CA PHE A 134 -19.01 2.95 -9.51
C PHE A 134 -18.44 2.01 -10.58
N ALA A 135 -17.74 0.95 -10.19
CA ALA A 135 -17.10 0.02 -11.13
C ALA A 135 -18.06 -0.49 -12.20
N GLY A 136 -19.28 -0.90 -11.82
CA GLY A 136 -20.28 -1.38 -12.78
C GLY A 136 -20.80 -0.35 -13.78
N ALA A 137 -20.61 0.94 -13.52
CA ALA A 137 -20.98 2.02 -14.45
C ALA A 137 -19.78 2.54 -15.25
N ILE A 138 -18.56 2.39 -14.72
CA ILE A 138 -17.32 2.89 -15.34
C ILE A 138 -16.67 1.81 -16.23
N ALA A 139 -16.77 0.54 -15.83
CA ALA A 139 -16.17 -0.57 -16.58
C ALA A 139 -16.89 -0.76 -17.93
N PRO A 140 -16.14 -0.90 -19.05
CA PRO A 140 -16.74 -1.14 -20.36
C PRO A 140 -17.53 -2.46 -20.46
N TYR A 141 -17.06 -3.50 -19.75
CA TYR A 141 -17.61 -4.86 -19.80
C TYR A 141 -17.75 -5.46 -18.41
N GLY A 142 -18.48 -6.57 -18.29
CA GLY A 142 -18.61 -7.29 -17.02
C GLY A 142 -17.29 -7.98 -16.60
N GLN A 143 -17.00 -8.04 -15.30
CA GLN A 143 -15.78 -8.70 -14.79
C GLN A 143 -15.64 -10.19 -15.15
N ALA A 144 -16.76 -10.85 -15.41
CA ALA A 144 -16.86 -12.27 -15.72
C ALA A 144 -17.14 -12.52 -17.21
N GLU A 145 -17.30 -11.47 -18.00
CA GLU A 145 -17.66 -11.56 -19.42
C GLU A 145 -16.46 -12.07 -20.23
N VAL A 146 -16.71 -13.11 -21.03
CA VAL A 146 -15.70 -13.81 -21.83
C VAL A 146 -15.99 -13.57 -23.29
N PHE A 147 -14.98 -13.10 -24.02
CA PHE A 147 -15.02 -12.83 -25.45
C PHE A 147 -14.17 -13.86 -26.21
N ASP A 148 -14.48 -14.05 -27.51
CA ASP A 148 -13.79 -15.05 -28.35
C ASP A 148 -12.29 -14.77 -28.55
N GLN A 149 -11.89 -13.51 -28.48
CA GLN A 149 -10.50 -13.12 -28.70
C GLN A 149 -9.71 -13.23 -27.38
N VAL A 150 -8.94 -14.31 -27.26
CA VAL A 150 -8.02 -14.56 -26.15
C VAL A 150 -6.66 -13.90 -26.38
N ASN A 151 -6.00 -13.47 -25.29
CA ASN A 151 -4.66 -12.86 -25.31
C ASN A 151 -4.49 -11.71 -26.32
N ALA A 152 -5.54 -10.88 -26.51
CA ALA A 152 -5.45 -9.71 -27.36
C ALA A 152 -4.41 -8.73 -26.80
N LEU A 153 -3.54 -8.20 -27.67
CA LEU A 153 -2.51 -7.26 -27.26
C LEU A 153 -3.11 -5.86 -26.97
N PRO A 154 -2.57 -5.11 -25.99
CA PRO A 154 -3.03 -3.76 -25.71
C PRO A 154 -2.72 -2.80 -26.88
N GLY A 155 -3.48 -1.70 -26.99
CA GLY A 155 -3.23 -0.64 -27.98
C GLY A 155 -4.15 -0.66 -29.22
N GLY A 156 -5.09 -1.60 -29.30
CA GLY A 156 -6.21 -1.53 -30.24
C GLY A 156 -5.90 -1.75 -31.73
N ASN A 157 -4.67 -2.04 -32.11
CA ASN A 157 -4.32 -2.26 -33.52
C ASN A 157 -4.42 -3.74 -33.90
N ALA A 158 -5.41 -4.08 -34.75
CA ALA A 158 -5.63 -5.44 -35.24
C ALA A 158 -4.42 -6.01 -36.00
N ALA A 159 -3.65 -5.17 -36.70
CA ALA A 159 -2.46 -5.61 -37.44
C ALA A 159 -1.34 -6.11 -36.51
N THR A 160 -1.32 -5.66 -35.26
CA THR A 160 -0.36 -6.08 -34.24
C THR A 160 -1.00 -7.00 -33.20
N GLY A 161 -2.17 -7.58 -33.48
CA GLY A 161 -2.87 -8.52 -32.59
C GLY A 161 -3.69 -7.88 -31.45
N GLY A 162 -3.93 -6.56 -31.49
CA GLY A 162 -4.81 -5.86 -30.56
C GLY A 162 -6.25 -5.71 -31.05
N ASN A 163 -7.15 -5.23 -30.19
CA ASN A 163 -8.55 -4.99 -30.52
C ASN A 163 -9.02 -3.64 -29.96
N PRO A 164 -9.56 -2.72 -30.77
CA PRO A 164 -10.06 -1.42 -30.29
C PRO A 164 -11.13 -1.52 -29.20
N ALA A 165 -11.90 -2.62 -29.19
CA ALA A 165 -12.89 -2.90 -28.15
C ALA A 165 -12.24 -3.15 -26.78
N HIS A 166 -11.01 -3.70 -26.76
CA HIS A 166 -10.28 -4.07 -25.55
C HIS A 166 -9.01 -3.23 -25.43
N LEU A 167 -9.12 -2.02 -24.87
CA LEU A 167 -8.02 -1.04 -24.80
C LEU A 167 -6.72 -1.59 -24.18
N LEU A 168 -6.86 -2.34 -23.08
CA LEU A 168 -5.74 -2.99 -22.38
C LEU A 168 -5.53 -4.44 -22.83
N GLY A 169 -6.27 -4.91 -23.83
CA GLY A 169 -6.24 -6.30 -24.29
C GLY A 169 -7.13 -7.23 -23.45
N THR A 170 -7.00 -8.54 -23.73
CA THR A 170 -7.76 -9.59 -23.06
C THR A 170 -6.83 -10.60 -22.39
N ASP A 171 -7.32 -11.29 -21.37
CA ASP A 171 -6.56 -12.34 -20.70
C ASP A 171 -6.59 -13.69 -21.45
N GLN A 172 -5.95 -14.71 -20.86
CA GLN A 172 -5.83 -16.06 -21.41
C GLN A 172 -7.16 -16.78 -21.68
N ILE A 173 -8.26 -16.31 -21.08
CA ILE A 173 -9.60 -16.83 -21.32
C ILE A 173 -10.53 -15.80 -21.97
N GLY A 174 -9.99 -14.71 -22.52
CA GLY A 174 -10.77 -13.74 -23.29
C GLY A 174 -11.53 -12.70 -22.46
N ARG A 175 -11.18 -12.46 -21.19
CA ARG A 175 -11.80 -11.39 -20.38
C ARG A 175 -11.08 -10.06 -20.59
N ASP A 176 -11.83 -8.96 -20.63
CA ASP A 176 -11.29 -7.60 -20.82
C ASP A 176 -10.45 -7.13 -19.62
N LEU A 177 -9.18 -6.77 -19.86
CA LEU A 177 -8.24 -6.43 -18.79
C LEU A 177 -8.52 -5.07 -18.13
N LEU A 178 -9.09 -4.10 -18.86
CA LEU A 178 -9.45 -2.79 -18.30
C LEU A 178 -10.60 -2.91 -17.31
N SER A 179 -11.65 -3.63 -17.71
CA SER A 179 -12.80 -3.93 -16.85
C SER A 179 -12.36 -4.70 -15.62
N ARG A 180 -11.49 -5.72 -15.77
CA ARG A 180 -10.94 -6.45 -14.63
C ARG A 180 -10.08 -5.58 -13.72
N LEU A 181 -9.33 -4.61 -14.25
CA LEU A 181 -8.57 -3.67 -13.43
C LEU A 181 -9.49 -2.78 -12.58
N ILE A 182 -10.59 -2.29 -13.16
CA ILE A 182 -11.59 -1.45 -12.46
C ILE A 182 -12.35 -2.27 -11.40
N TYR A 183 -12.87 -3.45 -11.77
CA TYR A 183 -13.53 -4.34 -10.81
C TYR A 183 -12.57 -4.91 -9.75
N GLY A 184 -11.28 -5.03 -10.05
CA GLY A 184 -10.25 -5.33 -9.07
C GLY A 184 -10.16 -4.25 -7.99
N ALA A 185 -10.37 -2.97 -8.35
CA ALA A 185 -10.49 -1.90 -7.35
C ALA A 185 -11.69 -2.15 -6.43
N GLN A 186 -12.84 -2.53 -6.98
CA GLN A 186 -14.03 -2.83 -6.18
C GLN A 186 -13.80 -4.01 -5.23
N ASN A 187 -13.36 -5.15 -5.75
CA ASN A 187 -13.27 -6.39 -5.00
C ASN A 187 -12.09 -6.39 -4.04
N THR A 188 -10.87 -6.12 -4.52
CA THR A 188 -9.66 -6.21 -3.69
C THR A 188 -9.68 -5.15 -2.58
N VAL A 189 -10.05 -3.90 -2.89
CA VAL A 189 -10.14 -2.82 -1.88
C VAL A 189 -11.32 -3.06 -0.92
N GLY A 190 -12.50 -3.43 -1.45
CA GLY A 190 -13.69 -3.69 -0.64
C GLY A 190 -13.49 -4.84 0.34
N ILE A 191 -12.91 -5.96 -0.11
CA ILE A 191 -12.63 -7.12 0.73
C ILE A 191 -11.56 -6.79 1.78
N ALA A 192 -10.49 -6.08 1.40
CA ALA A 192 -9.47 -5.66 2.37
C ALA A 192 -10.02 -4.69 3.43
N PHE A 193 -10.88 -3.76 3.01
CA PHE A 193 -11.54 -2.82 3.92
C PHE A 193 -12.46 -3.56 4.89
N ALA A 194 -13.33 -4.45 4.39
CA ALA A 194 -14.21 -5.26 5.23
C ALA A 194 -13.44 -6.15 6.21
N THR A 195 -12.36 -6.80 5.75
CA THR A 195 -11.47 -7.60 6.59
C THR A 195 -10.83 -6.78 7.69
N THR A 196 -10.38 -5.56 7.37
CA THR A 196 -9.78 -4.64 8.35
C THR A 196 -10.80 -4.18 9.38
N CYS A 197 -12.02 -3.82 8.95
CA CYS A 197 -13.12 -3.48 9.86
C CYS A 197 -13.44 -4.64 10.81
N LEU A 198 -13.47 -5.88 10.32
CA LEU A 198 -13.69 -7.05 11.15
C LEU A 198 -12.53 -7.31 12.13
N ALA A 199 -11.28 -7.16 11.67
CA ALA A 199 -10.11 -7.26 12.54
C ALA A 199 -10.14 -6.23 13.67
N PHE A 200 -10.56 -5.00 13.36
CA PHE A 200 -10.73 -3.94 14.34
C PHE A 200 -11.89 -4.18 15.30
N PHE A 201 -13.00 -4.69 14.79
CA PHE A 201 -14.14 -5.06 15.61
C PHE A 201 -13.75 -6.14 16.63
N LEU A 202 -13.12 -7.22 16.18
CA LEU A 202 -12.67 -8.31 17.05
C LEU A 202 -11.58 -7.84 18.02
N GLY A 203 -10.48 -7.33 17.49
CA GLY A 203 -9.31 -6.96 18.29
C GLY A 203 -9.57 -5.79 19.24
N GLY A 204 -10.29 -4.76 18.76
CA GLY A 204 -10.68 -3.62 19.58
C GLY A 204 -11.61 -4.01 20.72
N THR A 205 -12.64 -4.82 20.43
CA THR A 205 -13.60 -5.29 21.45
C THR A 205 -12.89 -6.12 22.52
N PHE A 206 -12.16 -7.16 22.12
CA PHE A 206 -11.46 -8.01 23.09
C PHE A 206 -10.33 -7.27 23.80
N GLY A 207 -9.64 -6.35 23.14
CA GLY A 207 -8.54 -5.57 23.73
C GLY A 207 -9.02 -4.62 24.83
N PHE A 208 -10.12 -3.90 24.59
CA PHE A 208 -10.72 -3.06 25.62
C PHE A 208 -11.37 -3.87 26.73
N LEU A 209 -12.04 -4.98 26.41
CA LEU A 209 -12.58 -5.88 27.44
C LEU A 209 -11.46 -6.42 28.35
N ALA A 210 -10.34 -6.85 27.79
CA ALA A 210 -9.18 -7.30 28.56
C ALA A 210 -8.63 -6.18 29.46
N ALA A 211 -8.55 -4.94 28.95
CA ALA A 211 -8.05 -3.80 29.71
C ALA A 211 -8.94 -3.41 30.91
N VAL A 212 -10.27 -3.52 30.77
CA VAL A 212 -11.22 -3.17 31.83
C VAL A 212 -11.41 -4.31 32.82
N ALA A 213 -11.55 -5.55 32.33
CA ALA A 213 -11.83 -6.71 33.19
C ALA A 213 -10.62 -7.12 34.04
N GLN A 214 -9.41 -6.98 33.50
CA GLN A 214 -8.14 -7.36 34.15
C GLN A 214 -8.16 -8.83 34.65
N GLY A 215 -7.15 -9.22 35.42
CA GLY A 215 -7.10 -10.55 36.05
C GLY A 215 -6.94 -11.73 35.08
N TRP A 216 -7.62 -12.84 35.37
CA TRP A 216 -7.47 -14.10 34.64
C TRP A 216 -8.01 -14.05 33.20
N PHE A 217 -9.10 -13.31 32.96
CA PHE A 217 -9.69 -13.15 31.63
C PHE A 217 -8.71 -12.45 30.66
N ASP A 218 -8.10 -11.37 31.13
CA ASP A 218 -7.02 -10.68 30.42
C ASP A 218 -5.84 -11.61 30.13
N GLN A 219 -5.40 -12.38 31.13
CA GLN A 219 -4.30 -13.32 30.96
C GLN A 219 -4.61 -14.38 29.90
N ILE A 220 -5.80 -15.00 29.91
CA ILE A 220 -6.17 -16.01 28.90
C ILE A 220 -6.17 -15.40 27.50
N LEU A 221 -6.86 -14.28 27.30
CA LEU A 221 -6.92 -13.63 25.98
C LEU A 221 -5.54 -13.21 25.49
N SER A 222 -4.75 -12.58 26.36
CA SER A 222 -3.39 -12.16 26.02
C SER A 222 -2.50 -13.35 25.65
N ARG A 223 -2.58 -14.47 26.39
CA ARG A 223 -1.84 -15.70 26.07
C ARG A 223 -2.31 -16.33 24.76
N SER A 224 -3.61 -16.38 24.49
CA SER A 224 -4.13 -16.88 23.21
C SER A 224 -3.63 -16.04 22.03
N VAL A 225 -3.62 -14.71 22.19
CA VAL A 225 -3.07 -13.76 21.21
C VAL A 225 -1.57 -13.96 21.02
N ASP A 226 -0.80 -14.10 22.10
CA ASP A 226 0.64 -14.35 22.06
C ASP A 226 0.97 -15.64 21.28
N VAL A 227 0.18 -16.71 21.48
CA VAL A 227 0.31 -17.98 20.75
C VAL A 227 0.06 -17.80 19.25
N LEU A 228 -1.00 -17.09 18.87
CA LEU A 228 -1.29 -16.84 17.45
C LEU A 228 -0.20 -15.99 16.78
N MET A 229 0.34 -15.00 17.50
CA MET A 229 1.41 -14.13 16.99
C MET A 229 2.77 -14.81 16.86
N ALA A 230 3.00 -15.92 17.57
CA ALA A 230 4.23 -16.69 17.46
C ALA A 230 4.39 -17.35 16.09
N ILE A 231 3.29 -17.57 15.36
CA ILE A 231 3.28 -18.17 14.03
C ILE A 231 3.41 -17.07 12.96
N PRO A 232 4.29 -17.21 11.95
CA PRO A 232 4.35 -16.28 10.83
C PRO A 232 3.00 -16.17 10.10
N SER A 233 2.43 -14.96 10.08
CA SER A 233 1.03 -14.73 9.68
C SER A 233 0.71 -15.20 8.26
N LEU A 234 1.62 -14.98 7.29
CA LEU A 234 1.39 -15.37 5.90
C LEU A 234 1.35 -16.89 5.74
N ILE A 235 2.29 -17.61 6.36
CA ILE A 235 2.34 -19.08 6.30
C ILE A 235 1.12 -19.67 7.02
N PHE A 236 0.73 -19.08 8.14
CA PHE A 236 -0.46 -19.53 8.87
C PHE A 236 -1.74 -19.31 8.08
N ALA A 237 -1.89 -18.13 7.44
CA ALA A 237 -3.01 -17.86 6.54
C ALA A 237 -3.05 -18.85 5.38
N LEU A 238 -1.92 -19.16 4.73
CA LEU A 238 -1.84 -20.16 3.67
C LEU A 238 -2.31 -21.54 4.14
N LEU A 239 -1.82 -22.02 5.29
CA LEU A 239 -2.23 -23.30 5.86
C LEU A 239 -3.74 -23.35 6.14
N LEU A 240 -4.28 -22.30 6.76
CA LEU A 240 -5.71 -22.21 7.03
C LEU A 240 -6.53 -22.12 5.74
N MET A 241 -6.03 -21.44 4.70
CA MET A 241 -6.68 -21.40 3.39
C MET A 241 -6.69 -22.77 2.70
N THR A 242 -5.65 -23.58 2.86
CA THR A 242 -5.64 -24.97 2.37
C THR A 242 -6.74 -25.79 3.04
N ILE A 243 -6.88 -25.68 4.36
CA ILE A 243 -7.96 -26.36 5.10
C ILE A 243 -9.33 -25.84 4.67
N ALA A 244 -9.48 -24.52 4.57
CA ALA A 244 -10.71 -23.86 4.14
C ALA A 244 -11.12 -24.26 2.72
N SER A 245 -10.17 -24.51 1.82
CA SER A 245 -10.44 -25.00 0.46
C SER A 245 -11.05 -26.41 0.46
N ALA A 246 -10.64 -27.27 1.39
CA ALA A 246 -11.25 -28.59 1.54
C ALA A 246 -12.69 -28.48 2.10
N TRP A 247 -12.96 -27.50 2.97
CA TRP A 247 -14.29 -27.28 3.55
C TRP A 247 -15.27 -26.57 2.61
N ALA A 248 -14.77 -25.67 1.76
CA ALA A 248 -15.61 -24.90 0.83
C ALA A 248 -16.18 -25.77 -0.31
N GLY A 249 -15.54 -26.91 -0.63
CA GLY A 249 -15.96 -27.76 -1.74
C GLY A 249 -15.94 -27.00 -3.07
N SER A 250 -17.04 -27.05 -3.83
CA SER A 250 -17.19 -26.34 -5.11
C SER A 250 -17.60 -24.87 -4.98
N GLU A 251 -17.99 -24.41 -3.80
CA GLU A 251 -18.55 -23.08 -3.56
C GLU A 251 -17.45 -22.01 -3.40
N LYS A 252 -16.95 -21.50 -4.54
CA LYS A 252 -15.83 -20.53 -4.58
C LYS A 252 -16.07 -19.25 -3.78
N TRP A 253 -17.32 -18.83 -3.61
CA TRP A 253 -17.69 -17.68 -2.78
C TRP A 253 -17.39 -17.92 -1.29
N LEU A 254 -17.65 -19.13 -0.78
CA LEU A 254 -17.36 -19.48 0.62
C LEU A 254 -15.87 -19.36 0.93
N LEU A 255 -15.01 -19.71 -0.04
CA LEU A 255 -13.56 -19.56 0.14
C LEU A 255 -13.15 -18.11 0.38
N THR A 256 -13.80 -17.15 -0.30
CA THR A 256 -13.56 -15.72 -0.11
C THR A 256 -13.98 -15.27 1.29
N ILE A 257 -15.13 -15.77 1.80
CA ILE A 257 -15.57 -15.51 3.17
C ILE A 257 -14.57 -16.09 4.19
N TYR A 258 -14.14 -17.33 4.00
CA TYR A 258 -13.14 -17.95 4.87
C TYR A 258 -11.85 -17.16 4.90
N MET A 259 -11.38 -16.67 3.75
CA MET A 259 -10.21 -15.79 3.68
C MET A 259 -10.40 -14.52 4.53
N VAL A 260 -11.55 -13.85 4.41
CA VAL A 260 -11.87 -12.66 5.23
C VAL A 260 -11.84 -12.99 6.72
N LEU A 261 -12.47 -14.09 7.14
CA LEU A 261 -12.50 -14.50 8.55
C LEU A 261 -11.10 -14.85 9.07
N ILE A 262 -10.34 -15.65 8.32
CA ILE A 262 -9.00 -16.09 8.68
C ILE A 262 -8.08 -14.87 8.85
N ILE A 263 -8.02 -14.00 7.84
CA ILE A 263 -7.14 -12.83 7.88
C ILE A 263 -7.61 -11.87 8.99
N ALA A 264 -8.91 -11.64 9.13
CA ALA A 264 -9.43 -10.77 10.18
C ALA A 264 -9.07 -11.27 11.59
N VAL A 265 -9.17 -12.57 11.85
CA VAL A 265 -8.77 -13.17 13.14
C VAL A 265 -7.27 -13.02 13.37
N ILE A 266 -6.44 -13.33 12.37
CA ILE A 266 -4.99 -13.20 12.48
C ILE A 266 -4.59 -11.74 12.74
N ASP A 267 -5.09 -10.79 11.96
CA ASP A 267 -4.75 -9.37 12.10
C ASP A 267 -5.39 -8.72 13.35
N SER A 268 -6.50 -9.27 13.85
CA SER A 268 -7.13 -8.80 15.09
C SER A 268 -6.20 -8.91 16.31
N THR A 269 -5.24 -9.84 16.30
CA THR A 269 -4.25 -10.01 17.38
C THR A 269 -3.42 -8.75 17.61
N ARG A 270 -3.05 -8.06 16.54
CA ARG A 270 -2.25 -6.82 16.60
C ARG A 270 -3.12 -5.65 17.06
N VAL A 271 -4.36 -5.59 16.58
CA VAL A 271 -5.33 -4.58 17.03
C VAL A 271 -5.66 -4.78 18.51
N PHE A 272 -5.81 -6.03 18.97
CA PHE A 272 -5.99 -6.37 20.38
C PHE A 272 -4.86 -5.82 21.24
N ARG A 273 -3.60 -6.05 20.84
CA ARG A 273 -2.45 -5.56 21.61
C ARG A 273 -2.45 -4.04 21.73
N LEU A 274 -2.75 -3.33 20.64
CA LEU A 274 -2.83 -1.87 20.67
C LEU A 274 -4.00 -1.39 21.54
N ALA A 275 -5.21 -1.89 21.29
CA ALA A 275 -6.42 -1.51 22.02
C ALA A 275 -6.27 -1.78 23.52
N ARG A 276 -5.69 -2.93 23.89
CA ARG A 276 -5.37 -3.26 25.28
C ARG A 276 -4.34 -2.30 25.87
N ALA A 277 -3.23 -2.04 25.17
CA ALA A 277 -2.19 -1.14 25.67
C ALA A 277 -2.71 0.29 25.91
N VAL A 278 -3.48 0.83 24.96
CA VAL A 278 -4.10 2.15 25.09
C VAL A 278 -5.18 2.12 26.18
N GLY A 279 -6.03 1.09 26.20
CA GLY A 279 -7.08 0.91 27.20
C GLY A 279 -6.54 0.84 28.62
N MET A 280 -5.45 0.10 28.86
CA MET A 280 -4.83 -0.01 30.18
C MET A 280 -4.34 1.34 30.73
N ASN A 281 -3.86 2.23 29.87
CA ASN A 281 -3.47 3.59 30.27
C ASN A 281 -4.68 4.48 30.58
N ILE A 282 -5.81 4.26 29.90
CA ILE A 282 -7.03 5.06 30.11
C ILE A 282 -7.78 4.59 31.36
N VAL A 283 -7.85 3.29 31.61
CA VAL A 283 -8.65 2.69 32.71
C VAL A 283 -8.22 3.16 34.10
N VAL A 284 -6.99 3.64 34.24
CA VAL A 284 -6.40 4.14 35.50
C VAL A 284 -6.53 5.67 35.68
N MET A 285 -7.28 6.36 34.81
CA MET A 285 -7.49 7.81 34.91
C MET A 285 -8.62 8.17 35.89
N ASP A 286 -8.47 9.28 36.60
CA ASP A 286 -9.41 9.73 37.65
C ASP A 286 -10.88 9.82 37.20
N TYR A 287 -11.14 10.24 35.96
CA TYR A 287 -12.51 10.33 35.43
C TYR A 287 -13.15 8.95 35.21
N ILE A 288 -12.36 7.92 34.93
CA ILE A 288 -12.83 6.53 34.87
C ILE A 288 -13.17 6.01 36.26
N GLU A 289 -12.34 6.32 37.27
CA GLU A 289 -12.63 5.96 38.66
C GLU A 289 -13.92 6.63 39.15
N ALA A 290 -14.09 7.92 38.85
CA ALA A 290 -15.32 8.64 39.16
C ALA A 290 -16.57 8.02 38.47
N ALA A 291 -16.45 7.56 37.23
CA ALA A 291 -17.53 6.85 36.53
C ALA A 291 -17.84 5.50 37.20
N LYS A 292 -16.82 4.74 37.61
CA LYS A 292 -16.99 3.47 38.36
C LYS A 292 -17.70 3.70 39.70
N LEU A 293 -17.31 4.74 40.45
CA LEU A 293 -17.94 5.10 41.73
C LEU A 293 -19.41 5.50 41.58
N ARG A 294 -19.81 6.00 40.40
CA ARG A 294 -21.21 6.29 40.07
C ARG A 294 -22.04 5.03 39.75
N GLY A 295 -21.40 3.87 39.64
CA GLY A 295 -22.05 2.61 39.29
C GLY A 295 -22.23 2.40 37.78
N GLU A 296 -21.48 3.11 36.94
CA GLU A 296 -21.56 2.95 35.49
C GLU A 296 -21.05 1.56 35.06
N GLY A 297 -21.79 0.90 34.17
CA GLY A 297 -21.48 -0.45 33.72
C GLY A 297 -20.32 -0.54 32.72
N LEU A 298 -19.83 -1.76 32.45
CA LEU A 298 -18.75 -2.02 31.49
C LEU A 298 -18.99 -1.41 30.09
N PRO A 299 -20.19 -1.51 29.48
CA PRO A 299 -20.43 -0.91 28.17
C PRO A 299 -20.31 0.62 28.19
N TYR A 300 -20.71 1.26 29.30
CA TYR A 300 -20.56 2.70 29.45
C TYR A 300 -19.08 3.08 29.49
N LEU A 301 -18.29 2.44 30.36
CA LEU A 301 -16.85 2.70 30.47
C LEU A 301 -16.15 2.52 29.12
N ILE A 302 -16.49 1.47 28.36
CA ILE A 302 -15.83 1.20 27.08
C ILE A 302 -16.27 2.20 26.01
N PHE A 303 -17.57 2.37 25.75
CA PHE A 303 -18.04 3.14 24.59
C PHE A 303 -18.13 4.65 24.83
N ARG A 304 -18.38 5.10 26.06
CA ARG A 304 -18.50 6.53 26.39
C ARG A 304 -17.17 7.13 26.85
N GLU A 305 -16.33 6.35 27.54
CA GLU A 305 -15.11 6.91 28.15
C GLU A 305 -13.84 6.45 27.42
N ILE A 306 -13.60 5.14 27.27
CA ILE A 306 -12.32 4.62 26.77
C ILE A 306 -12.21 4.78 25.26
N LEU A 307 -13.20 4.33 24.50
CA LEU A 307 -13.15 4.30 23.03
C LEU A 307 -12.94 5.70 22.42
N PRO A 308 -13.66 6.76 22.84
CA PRO A 308 -13.42 8.11 22.30
C PRO A 308 -11.99 8.61 22.52
N ASN A 309 -11.40 8.32 23.69
CA ASN A 309 -10.03 8.70 24.02
C ASN A 309 -8.99 7.85 23.28
N ALA A 310 -9.34 6.62 22.89
CA ALA A 310 -8.49 5.73 22.09
C ALA A 310 -8.66 5.90 20.57
N MET A 311 -9.57 6.76 20.08
CA MET A 311 -9.87 6.87 18.64
C MET A 311 -8.67 7.32 17.82
N ALA A 312 -7.90 8.30 18.31
CA ALA A 312 -6.76 8.82 17.56
C ALA A 312 -5.69 7.75 17.24
N PRO A 313 -5.16 6.99 18.22
CA PRO A 313 -4.22 5.91 17.92
C PRO A 313 -4.87 4.75 17.14
N LEU A 314 -6.13 4.43 17.40
CA LEU A 314 -6.84 3.38 16.65
C LEU A 314 -7.03 3.74 15.17
N LEU A 315 -7.39 4.98 14.85
CA LEU A 315 -7.55 5.43 13.46
C LEU A 315 -6.23 5.41 12.69
N ALA A 316 -5.13 5.77 13.36
CA ALA A 316 -3.81 5.66 12.76
C ALA A 316 -3.44 4.20 12.46
N GLU A 317 -3.64 3.31 13.44
CA GLU A 317 -3.43 1.88 13.24
C GLU A 317 -4.34 1.30 12.16
N PHE A 318 -5.57 1.82 12.01
CA PHE A 318 -6.52 1.32 11.03
C PHE A 318 -5.98 1.41 9.61
N GLY A 319 -5.40 2.56 9.24
CA GLY A 319 -4.82 2.71 7.91
C GLY A 319 -3.58 1.84 7.68
N LEU A 320 -2.72 1.68 8.69
CA LEU A 320 -1.58 0.76 8.61
C LEU A 320 -2.05 -0.70 8.46
N ARG A 321 -3.03 -1.10 9.26
CA ARG A 321 -3.60 -2.45 9.26
C ARG A 321 -4.29 -2.75 7.93
N PHE A 322 -5.01 -1.78 7.38
CA PHE A 322 -5.58 -1.87 6.04
C PHE A 322 -4.52 -2.22 5.00
N CYS A 323 -3.38 -1.52 4.99
CA CYS A 323 -2.27 -1.81 4.08
C CYS A 323 -1.73 -3.24 4.24
N PHE A 324 -1.52 -3.70 5.48
CA PHE A 324 -1.03 -5.07 5.73
C PHE A 324 -2.05 -6.14 5.29
N VAL A 325 -3.32 -5.95 5.61
CA VAL A 325 -4.41 -6.86 5.21
C VAL A 325 -4.54 -6.90 3.69
N PHE A 326 -4.53 -5.74 3.05
CA PHE A 326 -4.61 -5.60 1.60
C PHE A 326 -3.44 -6.30 0.89
N LEU A 327 -2.20 -6.11 1.36
CA LEU A 327 -1.03 -6.81 0.83
C LEU A 327 -1.08 -8.33 1.08
N THR A 328 -1.64 -8.76 2.22
CA THR A 328 -1.81 -10.18 2.53
C THR A 328 -2.81 -10.83 1.58
N ILE A 329 -3.97 -10.19 1.34
CA ILE A 329 -4.97 -10.67 0.38
C ILE A 329 -4.37 -10.75 -1.04
N ALA A 330 -3.66 -9.69 -1.46
CA ALA A 330 -3.00 -9.68 -2.77
C ALA A 330 -1.94 -10.80 -2.88
N SER A 331 -1.17 -11.04 -1.81
CA SER A 331 -0.15 -12.11 -1.76
C SER A 331 -0.78 -13.50 -1.82
N LEU A 332 -1.85 -13.75 -1.07
CA LEU A 332 -2.58 -15.04 -1.11
C LEU A 332 -3.23 -15.26 -2.48
N SER A 333 -3.75 -14.20 -3.10
CA SER A 333 -4.34 -14.26 -4.43
C SER A 333 -3.28 -14.51 -5.51
N PHE A 334 -2.10 -13.89 -5.38
CA PHE A 334 -0.93 -14.18 -6.21
C PHE A 334 -0.44 -15.62 -6.05
N LEU A 335 -0.53 -16.19 -4.84
CA LEU A 335 -0.24 -17.61 -4.57
C LEU A 335 -1.38 -18.56 -4.99
N GLY A 336 -2.52 -18.01 -5.40
CA GLY A 336 -3.65 -18.75 -5.96
C GLY A 336 -4.66 -19.32 -4.99
N VAL A 337 -4.55 -18.99 -3.71
CA VAL A 337 -5.52 -19.38 -2.68
C VAL A 337 -6.42 -18.23 -2.24
N GLY A 338 -6.24 -17.03 -2.80
CA GLY A 338 -7.02 -15.84 -2.46
C GLY A 338 -8.38 -15.78 -3.16
N ILE A 339 -8.76 -14.59 -3.63
CA ILE A 339 -10.07 -14.34 -4.24
C ILE A 339 -10.25 -15.20 -5.48
N GLN A 340 -11.37 -15.92 -5.56
CA GLN A 340 -11.62 -16.90 -6.60
C GLN A 340 -12.45 -16.33 -7.77
N PRO A 341 -12.20 -16.79 -9.01
CA PRO A 341 -13.06 -16.48 -10.15
C PRO A 341 -14.52 -16.85 -9.85
N PRO A 342 -15.51 -16.05 -10.31
CA PRO A 342 -15.42 -15.06 -11.39
C PRO A 342 -14.99 -13.65 -10.97
N LEU A 343 -14.74 -13.40 -9.69
CA LEU A 343 -14.38 -12.06 -9.19
C LEU A 343 -13.01 -11.63 -9.75
N ALA A 344 -12.92 -10.38 -10.21
CA ALA A 344 -11.64 -9.77 -10.56
C ALA A 344 -10.85 -9.40 -9.31
N ASP A 345 -9.55 -9.69 -9.28
CA ASP A 345 -8.66 -9.35 -8.17
C ASP A 345 -7.26 -9.00 -8.69
N TRP A 346 -6.67 -7.93 -8.15
CA TRP A 346 -5.36 -7.46 -8.60
C TRP A 346 -4.23 -8.46 -8.34
N GLY A 347 -4.25 -9.22 -7.24
CA GLY A 347 -3.23 -10.24 -6.95
C GLY A 347 -3.24 -11.37 -7.98
N THR A 348 -4.42 -11.88 -8.34
CA THR A 348 -4.58 -12.87 -9.42
C THR A 348 -4.19 -12.30 -10.78
N MET A 349 -4.51 -11.03 -11.07
CA MET A 349 -4.09 -10.37 -12.31
C MET A 349 -2.57 -10.29 -12.41
N VAL A 350 -1.86 -9.93 -11.32
CA VAL A 350 -0.40 -9.91 -11.32
C VAL A 350 0.17 -11.30 -11.62
N ARG A 351 -0.40 -12.36 -11.02
CA ARG A 351 0.03 -13.75 -11.26
C ARG A 351 -0.21 -14.16 -12.71
N ASP A 352 -1.44 -14.01 -13.19
CA ASP A 352 -1.86 -14.51 -14.50
C ASP A 352 -1.12 -13.76 -15.65
N LEU A 353 -0.76 -12.49 -15.43
CA LEU A 353 -0.08 -11.63 -16.41
C LEU A 353 1.45 -11.61 -16.23
N ALA A 354 2.02 -12.26 -15.20
CA ALA A 354 3.45 -12.19 -14.90
C ALA A 354 4.35 -12.64 -16.08
N GLN A 355 3.88 -13.60 -16.86
CA GLN A 355 4.60 -14.10 -18.05
C GLN A 355 4.83 -13.00 -19.11
N PHE A 356 3.98 -11.97 -19.15
CA PHE A 356 4.10 -10.86 -20.12
C PHE A 356 5.31 -9.97 -19.87
N ILE A 357 5.91 -10.01 -18.67
CA ILE A 357 7.15 -9.28 -18.36
C ILE A 357 8.29 -9.68 -19.30
N ASN A 358 8.33 -10.96 -19.70
CA ASN A 358 9.38 -11.47 -20.59
C ASN A 358 9.30 -10.90 -22.02
N PHE A 359 8.18 -10.28 -22.39
CA PHE A 359 7.97 -9.70 -23.73
C PHE A 359 8.33 -8.21 -23.79
N ALA A 360 8.90 -7.63 -22.73
CA ALA A 360 9.17 -6.19 -22.65
C ALA A 360 10.03 -5.62 -23.79
N ALA A 361 10.93 -6.43 -24.36
CA ALA A 361 11.76 -6.02 -25.51
C ALA A 361 10.95 -5.90 -26.82
N PHE A 362 9.86 -6.67 -26.95
CA PHE A 362 9.03 -6.73 -28.15
C PHE A 362 7.78 -5.86 -28.05
N SER A 363 7.13 -5.88 -26.89
CA SER A 363 5.97 -5.05 -26.57
C SER A 363 6.04 -4.53 -25.13
N PRO A 364 6.63 -3.33 -24.92
CA PRO A 364 6.69 -2.69 -23.61
C PRO A 364 5.30 -2.48 -22.98
N LEU A 365 4.29 -2.20 -23.80
CA LEU A 365 2.91 -1.98 -23.36
C LEU A 365 2.30 -3.27 -22.77
N THR A 366 2.51 -4.42 -23.40
CA THR A 366 2.05 -5.72 -22.90
C THR A 366 2.75 -6.09 -21.60
N ALA A 367 4.07 -5.85 -21.52
CA ALA A 367 4.84 -6.09 -20.31
C ALA A 367 4.43 -5.17 -19.14
N ALA A 368 3.77 -4.04 -19.42
CA ALA A 368 3.26 -3.14 -18.40
C ALA A 368 1.96 -3.63 -17.73
N LEU A 369 1.20 -4.53 -18.36
CA LEU A 369 -0.09 -5.01 -17.83
C LEU A 369 0.00 -5.59 -16.39
N PRO A 370 0.92 -6.53 -16.06
CA PRO A 370 1.09 -6.97 -14.68
C PRO A 370 1.57 -5.83 -13.76
N LEU A 371 2.37 -4.90 -14.29
CA LEU A 371 2.86 -3.74 -13.54
C LEU A 371 1.74 -2.73 -13.24
N MET A 372 0.66 -2.68 -14.04
CA MET A 372 -0.50 -1.83 -13.76
C MET A 372 -1.28 -2.35 -12.53
N ALA A 373 -1.52 -3.66 -12.45
CA ALA A 373 -2.20 -4.25 -11.28
C ALA A 373 -1.31 -4.18 -10.03
N ALA A 374 -0.02 -4.52 -10.14
CA ALA A 374 0.94 -4.38 -9.05
C ALA A 374 1.13 -2.91 -8.62
N GLY A 375 1.21 -2.02 -9.60
CA GLY A 375 1.28 -0.58 -9.42
C GLY A 375 0.04 -0.05 -8.72
N ALA A 376 -1.15 -0.58 -9.04
CA ALA A 376 -2.38 -0.18 -8.39
C ALA A 376 -2.39 -0.53 -6.89
N ILE A 377 -1.88 -1.73 -6.55
CA ILE A 377 -1.68 -2.17 -5.15
C ILE A 377 -0.68 -1.26 -4.43
N ALA A 378 0.48 -1.01 -5.04
CA ALA A 378 1.54 -0.18 -4.46
C ALA A 378 1.09 1.27 -4.27
N LEU A 379 0.44 1.85 -5.28
CA LEU A 379 -0.04 3.23 -5.28
C LEU A 379 -1.04 3.48 -4.16
N LEU A 380 -2.02 2.58 -3.98
CA LEU A 380 -3.00 2.69 -2.89
C LEU A 380 -2.32 2.55 -1.52
N THR A 381 -1.40 1.60 -1.38
CA THR A 381 -0.67 1.36 -0.13
C THR A 381 0.14 2.60 0.29
N VAL A 382 0.86 3.21 -0.65
CA VAL A 382 1.62 4.45 -0.42
C VAL A 382 0.67 5.62 -0.09
N ALA A 383 -0.42 5.74 -0.84
CA ALA A 383 -1.42 6.79 -0.63
C ALA A 383 -2.05 6.75 0.78
N VAL A 384 -2.43 5.57 1.24
CA VAL A 384 -2.97 5.37 2.59
C VAL A 384 -1.93 5.73 3.65
N ASN A 385 -0.69 5.25 3.51
CA ASN A 385 0.38 5.59 4.46
C ASN A 385 0.63 7.11 4.54
N PHE A 386 0.67 7.83 3.42
CA PHE A 386 0.83 9.29 3.45
C PHE A 386 -0.28 10.02 4.21
N VAL A 387 -1.53 9.52 4.12
CA VAL A 387 -2.65 10.10 4.87
C VAL A 387 -2.53 9.75 6.36
N VAL A 388 -2.18 8.51 6.69
CA VAL A 388 -1.98 8.06 8.08
C VAL A 388 -0.86 8.82 8.78
N ASP A 389 0.30 8.96 8.12
CA ASP A 389 1.45 9.68 8.67
C ASP A 389 1.10 11.13 9.00
N TRP A 390 0.36 11.79 8.11
CA TRP A 390 -0.12 13.14 8.36
C TRP A 390 -1.14 13.21 9.50
N MET A 391 -2.05 12.24 9.61
CA MET A 391 -2.99 12.16 10.73
C MET A 391 -2.28 11.96 12.06
N LEU A 392 -1.22 11.13 12.10
CA LEU A 392 -0.37 10.90 13.26
C LEU A 392 0.40 12.16 13.68
N GLN A 393 1.00 12.88 12.72
CA GLN A 393 1.66 14.17 13.01
C GLN A 393 0.68 15.19 13.59
N ARG A 394 -0.56 15.20 13.10
CA ARG A 394 -1.59 16.11 13.58
C ARG A 394 -2.08 15.75 14.98
N SER A 395 -2.19 14.46 15.32
CA SER A 395 -2.68 14.00 16.62
C SER A 395 -1.62 14.03 17.72
N SER A 396 -0.34 13.87 17.36
CA SER A 396 0.77 13.93 18.32
C SER A 396 1.02 15.32 18.88
N GLY A 397 0.47 16.37 18.27
CA GLY A 397 0.65 17.76 18.70
C GLY A 397 2.08 18.27 18.57
N LEU A 398 2.99 17.48 17.97
CA LEU A 398 4.35 17.87 17.66
C LEU A 398 4.30 18.94 16.55
N LYS A 399 4.32 20.20 16.98
CA LYS A 399 4.67 21.31 16.09
C LYS A 399 6.19 21.27 15.95
N GLU A 400 6.67 21.03 14.74
CA GLU A 400 8.04 21.43 14.37
C GLU A 400 8.22 22.95 14.44
#